data_AF-A0A6S7ID12-F1
#
_entry.id   AF-A0A6S7ID12-F1
#
_cell.length_a   1.000
_cell.length_b   1.000
_cell.length_c   1.000
_cell.angle_alpha   90.00
_cell.angle_beta   90.00
_cell.angle_gamma   90.00
#
_symmetry.space_group_name_H-M   'P 1'
#
loop_
_entity.id
_entity.type
_entity.pdbx_description
1 polymer ?
#
loop_
_entity_poly.entity_id
_entity_poly.type
_entity_poly.pdbx_seq_one_letter_code
_entity_poly.pdbx_strand_id
1 'polypeptide(L)'
;MGRFLLQLPWSNLFSSLQSCEEKLKLFTELINLGLDIIMPKLSVKVHETDRPWLTAQLKGLTTRRQKALASNNESLYNILRNKVNRERRRSRSAYYESKV
;
A
#
# COMPACT_ATOMS: atom_id res chain seq x y z
N MET A 1 3.61 -12.66 8.79
CA MET A 1 3.12 -14.01 8.46
C MET A 1 3.20 -15.01 9.60
N GLY A 2 4.36 -15.24 10.22
CA GLY A 2 4.47 -16.22 11.32
C GLY A 2 3.41 -16.05 12.41
N ARG A 3 3.20 -14.83 12.91
CA ARG A 3 2.15 -14.54 13.91
C ARG A 3 0.72 -14.88 13.43
N PHE A 4 0.40 -14.62 12.17
CA PHE A 4 -0.93 -14.91 11.61
C PHE A 4 -1.17 -16.41 11.57
N LEU A 5 -0.20 -17.18 11.07
CA LEU A 5 -0.32 -18.65 11.00
C LEU A 5 -0.42 -19.28 12.40
N LEU A 6 0.26 -18.72 13.41
CA LEU A 6 0.18 -19.21 14.79
C LEU A 6 -1.19 -18.96 15.45
N GLN A 7 -1.98 -18.03 14.94
CA GLN A 7 -3.30 -17.70 15.49
C GLN A 7 -4.43 -18.55 14.89
N LEU A 8 -4.15 -19.30 13.82
CA LEU A 8 -5.15 -20.14 13.16
C LEU A 8 -5.34 -21.46 13.92
N PRO A 9 -6.58 -21.87 14.22
CA PRO A 9 -6.86 -23.13 14.91
C PRO A 9 -6.80 -24.32 13.92
N TRP A 10 -5.59 -24.66 13.44
CA TRP A 10 -5.36 -25.65 12.39
C TRP A 10 -6.04 -26.99 12.62
N SER A 11 -5.98 -27.52 13.84
CA SER A 11 -6.60 -28.80 14.18
C SER A 11 -8.12 -28.79 13.93
N ASN A 12 -8.79 -27.71 14.29
CA ASN A 12 -10.24 -27.56 14.10
C ASN A 12 -10.60 -27.29 12.62
N LEU A 13 -9.73 -26.58 11.91
CA LEU A 13 -9.92 -26.28 10.49
C LEU A 13 -9.79 -27.52 9.61
N PHE A 14 -8.91 -28.46 9.98
CA PHE A 14 -8.69 -29.69 9.22
C PHE A 14 -9.50 -30.89 9.71
N SER A 15 -10.11 -30.84 10.89
CA SER A 15 -10.83 -31.98 11.48
C SER A 15 -12.07 -32.40 10.70
N SER A 16 -12.71 -31.47 9.98
CA SER A 16 -13.91 -31.74 9.18
C SER A 16 -13.60 -32.21 7.74
N LEU A 17 -12.35 -32.10 7.30
CA LEU A 17 -11.94 -32.41 5.93
C LEU A 17 -11.45 -33.85 5.80
N GLN A 18 -11.99 -34.58 4.83
CA GLN A 18 -11.74 -36.02 4.67
C GLN A 18 -10.59 -36.28 3.69
N SER A 19 -10.47 -35.47 2.63
CA SER A 19 -9.44 -35.66 1.61
C SER A 19 -8.18 -34.83 1.88
N CYS A 20 -7.04 -35.33 1.43
CA CYS A 20 -5.78 -34.57 1.46
C CYS A 20 -5.86 -33.33 0.56
N GLU A 21 -6.58 -33.44 -0.56
CA GLU A 21 -6.77 -32.36 -1.53
C GLU A 21 -7.54 -31.18 -0.93
N GLU A 22 -8.63 -31.45 -0.19
CA GLU A 22 -9.39 -30.41 0.52
C GLU A 22 -8.53 -29.68 1.54
N LYS A 23 -7.70 -30.42 2.30
CA LYS A 23 -6.79 -29.82 3.29
C LYS A 23 -5.75 -28.94 2.64
N LEU A 24 -5.16 -29.39 1.54
CA LEU A 24 -4.20 -28.61 0.77
C LEU A 24 -4.82 -27.34 0.20
N LYS A 25 -6.05 -27.44 -0.32
CA LYS A 25 -6.79 -26.30 -0.85
C LYS A 25 -7.06 -25.26 0.24
N LEU A 26 -7.63 -25.67 1.37
CA LEU A 26 -7.89 -24.78 2.50
C LEU A 26 -6.61 -24.12 3.03
N PHE A 27 -5.54 -24.90 3.16
CA PHE A 27 -4.24 -24.38 3.59
C PHE A 27 -3.73 -23.29 2.63
N THR A 28 -3.81 -23.53 1.33
CA THR A 28 -3.38 -22.58 0.29
C THR A 28 -4.23 -21.31 0.32
N GLU A 29 -5.55 -21.44 0.47
CA GLU A 29 -6.47 -20.30 0.61
C GLU A 29 -6.15 -19.45 1.84
N LEU A 30 -5.88 -20.08 2.99
CA LEU A 30 -5.52 -19.38 4.23
C LEU A 30 -4.16 -18.66 4.13
N ILE A 31 -3.18 -19.27 3.46
CA ILE A 31 -1.90 -18.61 3.18
C ILE A 31 -2.12 -17.40 2.29
N ASN A 32 -2.85 -17.55 1.19
CA ASN A 32 -3.12 -16.44 0.27
C ASN A 32 -3.86 -15.30 0.99
N LEU A 33 -4.87 -15.63 1.79
CA LEU A 33 -5.58 -14.65 2.61
C LEU A 33 -4.63 -13.91 3.57
N GLY A 34 -3.76 -14.64 4.27
CA GLY A 34 -2.78 -14.03 5.16
C GLY A 34 -1.79 -13.15 4.41
N LEU A 35 -1.41 -13.52 3.18
CA LEU A 35 -0.51 -12.74 2.33
C LEU A 35 -1.20 -11.44 1.93
N ASP A 36 -2.46 -11.52 1.49
CA ASP A 36 -3.23 -10.35 1.07
C ASP A 36 -3.49 -9.36 2.23
N ILE A 37 -3.71 -9.87 3.45
CA ILE A 37 -3.91 -9.03 4.64
C ILE A 37 -2.61 -8.36 5.09
N ILE A 38 -1.51 -9.11 5.18
CA ILE A 38 -0.26 -8.62 5.77
C ILE A 38 0.59 -7.86 4.75
N MET A 39 0.57 -8.32 3.51
CA MET A 39 1.39 -7.81 2.41
C MET A 39 0.51 -7.66 1.16
N PRO A 40 -0.46 -6.72 1.19
CA PRO A 40 -1.35 -6.52 0.06
C PRO A 40 -0.55 -6.14 -1.18
N LYS A 41 -0.89 -6.76 -2.31
CA LYS A 41 -0.33 -6.39 -3.60
C LYS A 41 -0.84 -5.01 -4.00
N LEU A 42 0.03 -4.01 -3.94
CA LEU A 42 -0.28 -2.65 -4.36
C LEU A 42 0.19 -2.43 -5.80
N SER A 43 -0.76 -2.26 -6.72
CA SER A 43 -0.47 -1.85 -8.09
C SER A 43 -0.30 -0.33 -8.14
N VAL A 44 0.90 0.15 -8.50
CA VAL A 44 1.19 1.57 -8.66
C VAL A 44 1.42 1.87 -10.14
N LYS A 45 0.69 2.84 -10.69
CA LYS A 45 0.98 3.37 -12.03
C LYS A 45 2.18 4.31 -11.94
N VAL A 46 3.27 3.95 -12.62
CA VAL A 46 4.49 4.75 -12.75
C VAL A 46 4.66 5.09 -14.22
N HIS A 47 4.86 6.37 -14.53
CA HIS A 47 5.24 6.81 -15.87
C HIS A 47 6.77 6.78 -15.99
N GLU A 48 7.33 6.49 -17.16
CA GLU A 48 8.79 6.37 -17.35
C GLU A 48 9.56 7.65 -16.99
N THR A 49 8.91 8.81 -17.17
CA THR A 49 9.48 10.12 -16.81
C THR A 49 9.20 10.53 -15.36
N ASP A 50 8.46 9.72 -14.59
CA ASP A 50 8.26 9.99 -13.18
C ASP A 50 9.59 9.87 -12.44
N ARG A 51 9.83 10.80 -11.53
CA ARG A 51 11.02 10.73 -10.68
C ARG A 51 10.91 9.50 -9.79
N PRO A 52 12.03 8.81 -9.50
CA PRO A 52 11.99 7.54 -8.77
C PRO A 52 11.52 7.69 -7.30
N TRP A 53 11.58 8.90 -6.77
CA TRP A 53 11.06 9.26 -5.45
C TRP A 53 9.59 9.72 -5.47
N LEU A 54 8.90 9.67 -6.60
CA LEU A 54 7.50 10.10 -6.71
C LEU A 54 6.57 9.03 -6.12
N THR A 55 6.00 9.34 -4.95
CA THR A 55 5.09 8.44 -4.24
C THR A 55 3.63 8.64 -4.64
N ALA A 56 2.79 7.61 -4.46
CA ALA A 56 1.34 7.72 -4.66
C ALA A 56 0.71 8.82 -3.78
N GLN A 57 1.22 9.00 -2.56
CA GLN A 57 0.82 10.09 -1.67
C GLN A 57 1.12 11.47 -2.27
N LEU A 58 2.32 11.67 -2.81
CA LEU A 58 2.72 12.94 -3.44
C LEU A 58 1.88 13.23 -4.70
N LYS A 59 1.58 12.19 -5.51
CA LYS A 59 0.64 12.30 -6.63
C LYS A 59 -0.75 12.73 -6.16
N GLY A 60 -1.30 12.06 -5.15
CA GLY A 60 -2.62 12.37 -4.58
C GLY A 60 -2.72 13.80 -4.02
N LEU A 61 -1.70 14.28 -3.31
CA LEU A 61 -1.64 15.67 -2.84
C LEU A 61 -1.56 16.67 -4.00
N THR A 62 -0.82 16.35 -5.05
CA THR A 62 -0.72 17.18 -6.25
C THR A 62 -2.06 17.31 -6.96
N THR A 63 -2.79 16.20 -7.12
CA THR A 63 -4.15 16.20 -7.68
C THR A 63 -5.12 17.01 -6.82
N ARG A 64 -5.09 16.84 -5.49
CA ARG A 64 -5.94 17.64 -4.58
C ARG A 64 -5.63 19.14 -4.68
N ARG A 65 -4.35 19.51 -4.77
CA ARG A 65 -3.93 20.90 -4.95
C ARG A 65 -4.44 21.47 -6.27
N GLN A 66 -4.34 20.71 -7.37
CA GLN A 66 -4.86 21.12 -8.67
C GLN A 66 -6.39 21.31 -8.63
N LYS A 67 -7.12 20.42 -7.95
CA LYS A 67 -8.57 20.58 -7.73
C LYS A 67 -8.90 21.85 -6.96
N ALA A 68 -8.17 22.13 -5.87
CA ALA A 68 -8.37 23.35 -5.08
C ALA A 68 -8.08 24.63 -5.88
N LEU A 69 -7.08 24.59 -6.76
CA LEU A 69 -6.79 25.67 -7.70
C LEU A 69 -7.95 25.86 -8.70
N ALA A 70 -8.43 24.76 -9.30
CA ALA A 70 -9.53 24.79 -10.25
C ALA A 70 -10.85 25.27 -9.63
N SER A 71 -11.06 25.01 -8.34
CA SER A 71 -12.23 25.46 -7.59
C SER A 71 -12.06 26.86 -6.97
N ASN A 72 -11.01 27.61 -7.32
CA ASN A 72 -10.67 28.92 -6.74
C ASN A 72 -10.66 28.97 -5.20
N ASN A 73 -10.35 27.84 -4.54
CA ASN A 73 -10.26 27.78 -3.08
C ASN A 73 -8.81 28.07 -2.65
N GLU A 74 -8.49 29.36 -2.52
CA GLU A 74 -7.14 29.85 -2.27
C GLU A 74 -6.56 29.36 -0.92
N SER A 75 -7.38 29.39 0.14
CA SER A 75 -6.97 28.90 1.47
C SER A 75 -6.55 27.43 1.42
N LEU A 76 -7.40 26.58 0.84
CA LEU A 76 -7.10 25.15 0.68
C LEU A 76 -5.91 24.92 -0.24
N TYR A 77 -5.79 25.70 -1.32
CA TYR A 77 -4.66 25.64 -2.23
C TYR A 77 -3.34 25.92 -1.51
N ASN A 78 -3.28 26.98 -0.68
CA ASN A 78 -2.07 27.34 0.06
C ASN A 78 -1.65 26.26 1.05
N ILE A 79 -2.62 25.68 1.78
CA ILE A 79 -2.37 24.54 2.69
C ILE A 79 -1.82 23.34 1.90
N LEU A 80 -2.46 22.99 0.78
CA LEU A 80 -2.06 21.84 -0.04
C LEU A 80 -0.71 22.07 -0.74
N ARG A 81 -0.41 23.30 -1.19
CA ARG A 81 0.91 23.67 -1.73
C ARG A 81 2.01 23.40 -0.72
N ASN A 82 1.82 23.79 0.54
CA ASN A 82 2.78 23.55 1.60
C ASN A 82 2.94 22.06 1.92
N LYS A 83 1.84 21.30 1.95
CA LYS A 83 1.87 19.83 2.13
C LYS A 83 2.62 19.13 1.00
N VAL A 84 2.34 19.49 -0.26
CA VAL A 84 3.05 18.96 -1.44
C VAL A 84 4.54 19.24 -1.34
N ASN A 85 4.95 20.45 -0.98
CA ASN A 85 6.36 20.80 -0.85
C ASN A 85 7.09 20.01 0.25
N ARG A 86 6.44 19.81 1.41
CA ARG A 86 6.97 19.00 2.50
C ARG A 86 7.15 17.54 2.07
N GLU A 87 6.11 16.93 1.50
CA GLU A 87 6.17 15.53 1.04
C GLU A 87 7.17 15.33 -0.10
N ARG A 88 7.31 16.32 -1.00
CA ARG A 88 8.35 16.29 -2.05
C ARG A 88 9.75 16.22 -1.46
N ARG A 89 10.05 17.06 -0.47
CA ARG A 89 11.36 17.06 0.20
C ARG A 89 11.59 15.75 0.93
N ARG A 90 10.61 15.29 1.72
CA ARG A 90 10.67 14.03 2.46
C ARG A 90 10.91 12.83 1.54
N SER A 91 10.10 12.70 0.48
CA SER A 91 10.19 11.56 -0.45
C SER A 91 11.52 11.56 -1.19
N ARG A 92 12.02 12.74 -1.59
CA ARG A 92 13.34 12.89 -2.23
C ARG A 92 14.46 12.47 -1.28
N SER A 93 14.48 12.99 -0.04
CA SER A 93 15.51 12.65 0.95
C SER A 93 15.51 11.16 1.27
N ALA A 94 14.36 10.59 1.62
CA ALA A 94 14.23 9.17 1.96
C ALA A 94 14.71 8.25 0.83
N TYR A 95 14.43 8.60 -0.44
CA TYR A 95 14.92 7.83 -1.58
C TYR A 95 16.45 7.84 -1.67
N TYR A 96 17.08 9.02 -1.62
CA TYR A 96 18.54 9.09 -1.76
C TYR A 96 19.27 8.55 -0.52
N GLU A 97 18.73 8.74 0.68
CA GLU A 97 19.25 8.11 1.91
C GLU A 97 19.20 6.58 1.83
N SER A 98 18.16 5.99 1.24
CA SER A 98 18.09 4.53 1.05
C SER A 98 19.04 3.96 -0.01
N LYS A 99 19.73 4.84 -0.77
CA LYS A 99 20.64 4.48 -1.86
C LYS A 99 22.11 4.70 -1.52
N VAL A 100 22.39 5.31 -0.37
CA VAL A 100 23.73 5.43 0.24
C VAL A 100 23.95 4.20 1.12
#